data_AF-A0A3D9I927-F1
#
_entry.id   AF-A0A3D9I927-F1
#
_cell.length_a   1.000
_cell.length_b   1.000
_cell.length_c   1.000
_cell.angle_alpha   90.00
_cell.angle_beta   90.00
_cell.angle_gamma   90.00
#
_symmetry.space_group_name_H-M   'P 1'
#
loop_
_entity.id
_entity.type
_entity.pdbx_description
1 polymer ?
#
loop_
_entity_poly.entity_id
_entity_poly.type
_entity_poly.pdbx_seq_one_letter_code
_entity_poly.pdbx_strand_id
1 'polypeptide(L)'
;MLSFQEKLAIMESFPQLERRDVSLGRVNFHYEKSVIEKKNVGFHFHPNGNGYVFAGEVEGYETDEKGFVNVRDYTEEELRSIVEQSIQSLTGDAYWEEGQEEKWFDSDRNELALKYEDDMWYLFSGLNLEMAFETYEEAREYLREEGFHRL
;
A
#
# COMPACT_ATOMS: atom_id res chain seq x y z
N MET A 1 4.62 10.66 -16.91
CA MET A 1 5.98 10.17 -16.60
C MET A 1 6.69 11.13 -15.66
N LEU A 2 7.03 10.63 -14.49
CA LEU A 2 7.78 11.36 -13.46
C LEU A 2 9.29 11.26 -13.68
N SER A 3 10.03 12.29 -13.30
CA SER A 3 11.49 12.28 -13.19
C SER A 3 11.97 11.41 -12.02
N PHE A 4 13.27 11.11 -12.02
CA PHE A 4 13.88 10.36 -10.91
C PHE A 4 13.68 11.05 -9.56
N GLN A 5 13.86 12.36 -9.48
CA GLN A 5 13.70 13.11 -8.22
C GLN A 5 12.26 13.13 -7.73
N GLU A 6 11.28 13.28 -8.63
CA GLU A 6 9.87 13.22 -8.28
C GLU A 6 9.47 11.84 -7.73
N LYS A 7 9.96 10.75 -8.36
CA LYS A 7 9.73 9.39 -7.84
C LYS A 7 10.33 9.21 -6.45
N LEU A 8 11.56 9.68 -6.23
CA LEU A 8 12.19 9.60 -4.90
C LEU A 8 11.40 10.39 -3.85
N ALA A 9 10.93 11.60 -4.18
CA ALA A 9 10.13 12.40 -3.27
C ALA A 9 8.80 11.72 -2.88
N ILE A 10 8.16 11.03 -3.83
CA ILE A 10 6.96 10.22 -3.56
C ILE A 10 7.32 9.05 -2.62
N MET A 11 8.36 8.28 -2.93
CA MET A 11 8.78 7.15 -2.09
C MET A 11 9.17 7.59 -0.66
N GLU A 12 9.87 8.72 -0.53
CA GLU A 12 10.28 9.30 0.76
C GLU A 12 9.12 9.89 1.56
N SER A 13 7.96 10.13 0.92
CA SER A 13 6.75 10.56 1.62
C SER A 13 6.09 9.43 2.43
N PHE A 14 6.49 8.18 2.23
CA PHE A 14 6.05 7.03 3.02
C PHE A 14 7.01 6.80 4.19
N PRO A 15 6.67 7.22 5.42
CA PRO A 15 7.58 7.15 6.56
C PRO A 15 7.91 5.71 6.99
N GLN A 16 7.16 4.72 6.50
CA GLN A 16 7.45 3.31 6.80
C GLN A 16 8.60 2.74 5.94
N LEU A 17 9.02 3.45 4.88
CA LEU A 17 10.05 2.99 3.96
C LEU A 17 11.43 3.49 4.35
N GLU A 18 12.40 2.58 4.35
CA GLU A 18 13.81 2.87 4.50
C GLU A 18 14.47 2.99 3.13
N ARG A 19 15.01 4.18 2.84
CA ARG A 19 15.83 4.42 1.65
C ARG A 19 17.16 3.68 1.75
N ARG A 20 17.56 3.00 0.67
CA ARG A 20 18.85 2.33 0.52
C ARG A 20 19.48 2.73 -0.80
N ASP A 21 20.52 3.55 -0.76
CA ASP A 21 21.31 3.88 -1.95
C ASP A 21 22.15 2.67 -2.38
N VAL A 22 22.19 2.39 -3.68
CA VAL A 22 22.95 1.27 -4.25
C VAL A 22 23.84 1.76 -5.40
N SER A 23 24.59 0.83 -6.01
CA SER A 23 25.53 1.16 -7.08
C SER A 23 24.85 1.85 -8.28
N LEU A 24 25.65 2.62 -9.04
CA LEU A 24 25.21 3.35 -10.24
C LEU A 24 24.15 4.44 -9.98
N GLY A 25 24.12 4.99 -8.75
CA GLY A 25 23.20 6.05 -8.38
C GLY A 25 21.74 5.60 -8.30
N ARG A 26 21.50 4.30 -8.19
CA ARG A 26 20.17 3.74 -7.98
C ARG A 26 19.76 3.79 -6.52
N VAL A 27 18.46 3.70 -6.29
CA VAL A 27 17.86 3.71 -4.95
C VAL A 27 16.84 2.59 -4.83
N ASN A 28 16.85 1.91 -3.69
CA ASN A 28 15.82 0.99 -3.25
C ASN A 28 15.08 1.57 -2.04
N PHE A 29 13.87 1.09 -1.80
CA PHE A 29 13.05 1.41 -0.63
C PHE A 29 12.56 0.13 0.01
N HIS A 30 12.83 -0.03 1.30
CA HIS A 30 12.58 -1.25 2.05
C HIS A 30 11.51 -1.01 3.11
N TYR A 31 10.56 -1.92 3.24
CA TYR A 31 9.66 -2.01 4.37
C TYR A 31 10.17 -3.09 5.33
N GLU A 32 10.89 -2.67 6.37
CA GLU A 32 11.59 -3.61 7.28
C GLU A 32 10.65 -4.44 8.17
N LYS A 33 9.41 -3.99 8.28
CA LYS A 33 8.32 -4.58 9.06
C LYS A 33 7.48 -5.60 8.28
N SER A 34 7.94 -6.00 7.08
CA SER A 34 7.27 -7.02 6.30
C SER A 34 7.08 -8.31 7.10
N VAL A 35 5.87 -8.88 7.03
CA VAL A 35 5.54 -10.17 7.66
C VAL A 35 6.00 -11.38 6.85
N ILE A 36 6.45 -11.15 5.61
CA ILE A 36 7.07 -12.15 4.75
C ILE A 36 8.56 -11.83 4.55
N GLU A 37 9.31 -12.74 3.90
CA GLU A 37 10.74 -12.55 3.65
C GLU A 37 11.03 -11.31 2.77
N LYS A 38 10.11 -10.96 1.87
CA LYS A 38 10.25 -9.84 0.95
C LYS A 38 10.15 -8.51 1.67
N LYS A 39 11.17 -7.66 1.55
CA LYS A 39 11.19 -6.30 2.12
C LYS A 39 11.24 -5.17 1.10
N ASN A 40 11.60 -5.46 -0.14
CA ASN A 40 11.75 -4.45 -1.19
C ASN A 40 10.37 -4.01 -1.71
N VAL A 41 9.96 -2.80 -1.33
CA VAL A 41 8.80 -2.12 -1.91
C VAL A 41 9.23 -1.40 -3.19
N GLY A 42 10.26 -0.56 -3.10
CA GLY A 42 10.87 0.11 -4.24
C GLY A 42 12.18 -0.55 -4.64
N PHE A 43 12.37 -0.80 -5.94
CA PHE A 43 13.55 -1.48 -6.44
C PHE A 43 14.14 -0.79 -7.67
N HIS A 44 15.46 -0.57 -7.63
CA HIS A 44 16.27 -0.07 -8.74
C HIS A 44 15.73 1.22 -9.39
N PHE A 45 15.23 2.18 -8.60
CA PHE A 45 14.96 3.52 -9.11
C PHE A 45 16.25 4.10 -9.66
N HIS A 46 16.27 4.40 -10.95
CA HIS A 46 17.46 4.78 -11.70
C HIS A 46 17.38 6.25 -12.12
N PRO A 47 18.52 6.97 -12.18
CA PRO A 47 18.57 8.35 -12.69
C PRO A 47 18.01 8.58 -14.10
N ASN A 48 17.67 7.53 -14.85
CA ASN A 48 17.06 7.63 -16.17
C ASN A 48 15.51 7.73 -16.10
N GLY A 49 14.96 7.80 -14.88
CA GLY A 49 13.53 7.89 -14.61
C GLY A 49 12.83 6.54 -14.47
N ASN A 50 13.50 5.39 -14.69
CA ASN A 50 12.87 4.09 -14.47
C ASN A 50 12.94 3.63 -13.01
N GLY A 51 12.07 2.69 -12.63
CA GLY A 51 12.06 2.03 -11.34
C GLY A 51 11.05 0.89 -11.32
N TYR A 52 11.06 0.12 -10.24
CA TYR A 52 10.16 -1.01 -10.06
C TYR A 52 9.52 -0.97 -8.67
N VAL A 53 8.27 -1.38 -8.57
CA VAL A 53 7.55 -1.53 -7.30
C VAL A 53 7.07 -2.96 -7.15
N PHE A 54 7.21 -3.52 -5.95
CA PHE A 54 6.74 -4.88 -5.68
C PHE A 54 5.21 -4.92 -5.61
N ALA A 55 4.59 -5.80 -6.39
CA ALA A 55 3.15 -6.03 -6.39
C ALA A 55 2.83 -7.53 -6.50
N GLY A 56 3.77 -8.41 -6.10
CA GLY A 56 3.59 -9.85 -6.21
C GLY A 56 2.48 -10.42 -5.34
N GLU A 57 2.09 -9.68 -4.30
CA GLU A 57 0.98 -9.99 -3.39
C GLU A 57 -0.20 -9.01 -3.59
N VAL A 58 -0.25 -8.30 -4.73
CA VAL A 58 -1.29 -7.31 -5.03
C VAL A 58 -2.01 -7.73 -6.29
N GLU A 59 -3.34 -7.85 -6.21
CA GLU A 59 -4.16 -8.20 -7.38
C GLU A 59 -4.22 -7.08 -8.41
N GLY A 60 -4.48 -7.44 -9.68
CA GLY A 60 -4.69 -6.46 -10.75
C GLY A 60 -3.44 -5.86 -11.40
N TYR A 61 -2.23 -6.27 -10.98
CA TYR A 61 -0.98 -5.84 -11.60
C TYR A 61 -0.31 -6.95 -12.41
N GLU A 62 0.19 -6.61 -13.61
CA GLU A 62 1.09 -7.48 -14.36
C GLU A 62 2.52 -7.36 -13.80
N THR A 63 3.00 -8.41 -13.14
CA THR A 63 4.34 -8.45 -12.54
C THR A 63 5.32 -9.30 -13.34
N ASP A 64 6.62 -9.05 -13.17
CA ASP A 64 7.66 -10.00 -13.57
C ASP A 64 7.70 -11.26 -12.69
N GLU A 65 8.58 -12.21 -13.00
CA GLU A 65 8.77 -13.46 -12.23
C GLU A 65 9.16 -13.24 -10.75
N LYS A 66 9.54 -12.02 -10.38
CA LYS A 66 9.96 -11.64 -9.02
C LYS A 66 8.89 -10.80 -8.31
N GLY A 67 7.72 -10.62 -8.92
CA GLY A 67 6.61 -9.85 -8.39
C GLY A 67 6.78 -8.34 -8.52
N PHE A 68 7.59 -7.84 -9.46
CA PHE A 68 7.80 -6.40 -9.65
C PHE A 68 7.07 -5.86 -10.88
N VAL A 69 6.52 -4.66 -10.73
CA VAL A 69 5.91 -3.86 -11.80
C VAL A 69 6.87 -2.75 -12.22
N ASN A 70 7.03 -2.58 -13.53
CA ASN A 70 7.82 -1.48 -14.07
C ASN A 70 7.00 -0.17 -14.02
N VAL A 71 7.47 0.81 -13.24
CA VAL A 71 6.76 2.08 -13.02
C VAL A 71 7.31 3.22 -13.87
N ARG A 72 7.94 2.95 -15.02
CA ARG A 72 8.54 3.96 -15.90
C ARG A 72 7.56 5.10 -16.21
N ASP A 73 6.38 4.74 -16.69
CA ASP A 73 5.41 5.67 -17.29
C ASP A 73 4.35 6.19 -16.31
N TYR A 74 4.36 5.69 -15.06
CA TYR A 74 3.37 6.02 -14.04
C TYR A 74 3.28 7.54 -13.76
N THR A 75 2.07 7.97 -13.47
CA THR A 75 1.72 9.26 -12.84
C THR A 75 2.04 9.23 -11.34
N GLU A 76 1.91 10.38 -10.67
CA GLU A 76 2.08 10.46 -9.21
C GLU A 76 1.03 9.63 -8.48
N GLU A 77 -0.24 9.72 -8.88
CA GLU A 77 -1.35 8.99 -8.27
C GLU A 77 -1.16 7.49 -8.41
N GLU A 78 -0.83 7.00 -9.61
CA GLU A 78 -0.56 5.58 -9.85
C GLU A 78 0.63 5.07 -9.03
N LEU A 79 1.71 5.85 -8.94
CA LEU A 79 2.90 5.47 -8.16
C LEU A 79 2.60 5.43 -6.66
N ARG A 80 1.87 6.41 -6.13
CA ARG A 80 1.43 6.40 -4.73
C ARG A 80 0.56 5.19 -4.43
N SER A 81 -0.42 4.93 -5.31
CA SER A 81 -1.37 3.83 -5.16
C SER A 81 -0.67 2.47 -5.12
N ILE A 82 0.25 2.18 -6.04
CA ILE A 82 0.95 0.89 -6.06
C ILE A 82 1.92 0.73 -4.88
N VAL A 83 2.57 1.82 -4.44
CA VAL A 83 3.49 1.78 -3.29
C VAL A 83 2.70 1.52 -2.00
N GLU A 84 1.55 2.16 -1.84
CA GLU A 84 0.68 1.93 -0.69
C GLU A 84 0.18 0.48 -0.64
N GLN A 85 -0.32 -0.04 -1.76
CA GLN A 85 -0.76 -1.43 -1.86
C GLN A 85 0.38 -2.42 -1.60
N SER A 86 1.58 -2.13 -2.11
CA SER A 86 2.79 -2.93 -1.85
C SER A 86 3.13 -2.99 -0.36
N ILE A 87 3.05 -1.86 0.34
CA ILE A 87 3.31 -1.83 1.78
C ILE A 87 2.25 -2.65 2.50
N GLN A 88 0.98 -2.44 2.19
CA GLN A 88 -0.14 -3.16 2.81
C GLN A 88 -0.03 -4.68 2.62
N SER A 89 0.28 -5.12 1.40
CA SER A 89 0.43 -6.55 1.10
C SER A 89 1.60 -7.19 1.86
N LEU A 90 2.63 -6.39 2.20
CA LEU A 90 3.78 -6.84 3.00
C LEU A 90 3.55 -6.69 4.51
N THR A 91 2.65 -5.82 4.92
CA THR A 91 2.29 -5.59 6.33
C THR A 91 1.51 -6.77 6.91
N GLY A 92 0.68 -7.44 6.10
CA GLY A 92 -0.27 -8.46 6.58
C GLY A 92 -1.19 -7.92 7.68
N ASP A 93 -1.90 -8.81 8.38
CA ASP A 93 -2.73 -8.41 9.53
C ASP A 93 -1.90 -8.04 10.78
N ALA A 94 -0.58 -8.33 10.79
CA ALA A 94 0.24 -8.31 12.00
C ALA A 94 0.79 -6.93 12.43
N TYR A 95 0.39 -5.83 11.78
CA TYR A 95 0.83 -4.47 12.15
C TYR A 95 -0.29 -3.60 12.72
N TRP A 96 -1.48 -4.17 12.87
CA TRP A 96 -2.60 -3.49 13.46
C TRP A 96 -2.54 -3.68 14.97
N GLU A 97 -2.41 -2.57 15.70
CA GLU A 97 -2.59 -2.61 17.14
C GLU A 97 -4.07 -2.86 17.42
N GLU A 98 -4.34 -3.72 18.40
CA GLU A 98 -5.71 -3.98 18.84
C GLU A 98 -6.41 -2.65 19.20
N GLY A 99 -7.55 -2.39 18.56
CA GLY A 99 -8.27 -1.13 18.70
C GLY A 99 -7.90 -0.04 17.70
N GLN A 100 -6.95 -0.27 16.79
CA GLN A 100 -6.66 0.65 15.69
C GLN A 100 -7.83 0.71 14.71
N GLU A 101 -8.17 1.91 14.27
CA GLU A 101 -9.31 2.21 13.41
C GLU A 101 -8.86 3.01 12.16
N GLU A 102 -9.40 2.65 11.01
CA GLU A 102 -9.33 3.42 9.76
C GLU A 102 -10.69 3.99 9.38
N LYS A 103 -10.72 5.26 8.95
CA LYS A 103 -11.94 5.91 8.48
C LYS A 103 -12.01 5.94 6.97
N TRP A 104 -13.17 5.58 6.45
CA TRP A 104 -13.48 5.48 5.04
C TRP A 104 -14.73 6.30 4.72
N PHE A 105 -14.74 6.97 3.57
CA PHE A 105 -15.80 7.90 3.19
C PHE A 105 -16.31 7.62 1.77
N ASP A 106 -17.60 7.78 1.54
CA ASP A 106 -18.19 7.77 0.19
C ASP A 106 -18.36 9.19 -0.39
N SER A 107 -18.95 9.30 -1.58
CA SER A 107 -19.22 10.59 -2.24
C SER A 107 -20.20 11.50 -1.50
N ASP A 108 -21.07 10.91 -0.66
CA ASP A 108 -22.07 11.63 0.12
C ASP A 108 -21.57 11.98 1.54
N ARG A 109 -20.29 11.67 1.83
CA ARG A 109 -19.63 11.84 3.14
C ARG A 109 -20.20 10.95 4.24
N ASN A 110 -20.80 9.81 3.88
CA ASN A 110 -21.04 8.77 4.87
C ASN A 110 -19.70 8.19 5.32
N GLU A 111 -19.58 7.86 6.60
CA GLU A 111 -18.35 7.36 7.21
C GLU A 111 -18.52 5.90 7.63
N LEU A 112 -17.55 5.06 7.29
CA LEU A 112 -17.37 3.75 7.88
C LEU A 112 -16.02 3.67 8.60
N ALA A 113 -16.03 3.02 9.76
CA ALA A 113 -14.87 2.80 10.59
C ALA A 113 -14.46 1.32 10.53
N LEU A 114 -13.30 1.03 9.96
CA LEU A 114 -12.72 -0.30 9.92
C LEU A 114 -11.76 -0.47 11.11
N LYS A 115 -12.08 -1.36 12.03
CA LYS A 115 -11.35 -1.56 13.29
C LYS A 115 -10.77 -2.98 13.37
N TYR A 116 -9.53 -3.10 13.81
CA TYR A 116 -8.92 -4.40 14.13
C TYR A 116 -9.11 -4.73 15.62
N GLU A 117 -9.78 -5.85 15.92
CA GLU A 117 -10.07 -6.32 17.28
C GLU A 117 -10.27 -7.84 17.27
N ASP A 118 -9.88 -8.55 18.33
CA ASP A 118 -10.05 -10.02 18.45
C ASP A 118 -9.56 -10.82 17.22
N ASP A 119 -8.43 -10.42 16.63
CA ASP A 119 -7.85 -10.99 15.41
C ASP A 119 -8.77 -10.95 14.17
N MET A 120 -9.73 -10.02 14.15
CA MET A 120 -10.71 -9.83 13.09
C MET A 120 -10.84 -8.35 12.71
N TRP A 121 -11.42 -8.12 11.55
CA TRP A 121 -11.65 -6.80 10.97
C TRP A 121 -13.14 -6.44 11.01
N TYR A 122 -13.50 -5.46 11.82
CA TYR A 122 -14.90 -5.05 12.02
C TYR A 122 -15.17 -3.72 11.35
N LEU A 123 -16.24 -3.66 10.56
CA LEU A 123 -16.69 -2.46 9.90
C LEU A 123 -17.90 -1.88 10.63
N PHE A 124 -17.81 -0.61 11.03
CA PHE A 124 -18.85 0.07 11.79
C PHE A 124 -19.42 1.29 11.06
N SER A 125 -20.74 1.45 11.18
CA SER A 125 -21.46 2.69 10.88
C SER A 125 -21.88 3.35 12.19
N GLY A 126 -21.07 4.30 12.66
CA GLY A 126 -21.20 4.88 13.99
C GLY A 126 -20.98 3.82 15.10
N LEU A 127 -22.05 3.43 15.79
CA LEU A 127 -22.01 2.39 16.83
C LEU A 127 -22.52 1.02 16.35
N ASN A 128 -23.00 0.93 15.11
CA ASN A 128 -23.58 -0.30 14.57
C ASN A 128 -22.51 -1.08 13.82
N LEU A 129 -22.39 -2.38 14.13
CA LEU A 129 -21.57 -3.30 13.34
C LEU A 129 -22.28 -3.60 12.02
N GLU A 130 -21.60 -3.33 10.91
CA GLU A 130 -22.07 -3.66 9.56
C GLU A 130 -21.61 -5.06 9.17
N MET A 131 -20.29 -5.28 9.10
CA MET A 131 -19.67 -6.53 8.66
C MET A 131 -18.40 -6.86 9.45
N ALA A 132 -17.97 -8.12 9.37
CA ALA A 132 -16.71 -8.61 9.92
C ALA A 132 -15.96 -9.45 8.88
N PHE A 133 -14.63 -9.34 8.86
CA PHE A 133 -13.75 -9.99 7.88
C PHE A 133 -12.58 -10.67 8.58
N GLU A 134 -12.10 -11.77 7.99
CA GLU A 134 -10.94 -12.50 8.52
C GLU A 134 -9.63 -11.78 8.18
N THR A 135 -9.61 -11.04 7.06
CA THR A 135 -8.40 -10.35 6.59
C THR A 135 -8.66 -8.88 6.29
N TYR A 136 -7.62 -8.07 6.40
CA TYR A 136 -7.68 -6.64 6.09
C TYR A 136 -8.07 -6.38 4.63
N GLU A 137 -7.57 -7.20 3.71
CA GLU A 137 -7.78 -6.97 2.28
C GLU A 137 -9.25 -7.22 1.88
N GLU A 138 -9.88 -8.28 2.40
CA GLU A 138 -11.32 -8.52 2.19
C GLU A 138 -12.16 -7.33 2.65
N ALA A 139 -11.83 -6.75 3.82
CA ALA A 139 -12.55 -5.59 4.33
C ALA A 139 -12.41 -4.37 3.41
N ARG A 140 -11.22 -4.17 2.83
CA ARG A 140 -10.95 -3.06 1.91
C ARG A 140 -11.55 -3.23 0.53
N GLU A 141 -11.52 -4.44 0.00
CA GLU A 141 -12.17 -4.76 -1.26
C GLU A 141 -13.64 -4.44 -1.18
N TYR A 142 -14.32 -4.90 -0.12
CA TYR A 142 -15.71 -4.55 0.14
C TYR A 142 -15.92 -3.03 0.19
N LEU A 143 -15.09 -2.30 0.94
CA LEU A 143 -15.18 -0.84 1.04
C LEU A 143 -15.04 -0.15 -0.32
N ARG A 144 -14.08 -0.58 -1.15
CA ARG A 144 -13.88 -0.04 -2.50
C ARG A 144 -15.04 -0.35 -3.43
N GLU A 145 -15.58 -1.56 -3.39
CA GLU A 145 -16.73 -1.98 -4.20
C GLU A 145 -17.98 -1.18 -3.85
N GLU A 146 -18.18 -0.86 -2.56
CA GLU A 146 -19.26 0.00 -2.07
C GLU A 146 -19.00 1.51 -2.30
N GLY A 147 -17.86 1.87 -2.93
CA GLY A 147 -17.53 3.25 -3.29
C GLY A 147 -16.88 4.08 -2.18
N PHE A 148 -16.46 3.45 -1.09
CA PHE A 148 -15.73 4.12 -0.02
C PHE A 148 -14.24 4.25 -0.34
N HIS A 149 -13.64 5.33 0.14
CA HIS A 149 -12.22 5.64 -0.01
C HIS A 149 -11.68 6.36 1.23
N ARG A 150 -10.36 6.29 1.43
CA ARG A 150 -9.68 7.03 2.50
C ARG A 150 -9.45 8.48 2.06
N LEU A 151 -9.43 9.41 3.02
CA LEU A 151 -9.10 10.83 2.80
C LEU A 151 -7.61 11.06 2.57
#